data_AF-A0A7W9IJ93-F1
#
_entry.id   AF-A0A7W9IJ93-F1
#
_cell.length_a   1.000
_cell.length_b   1.000
_cell.length_c   1.000
_cell.angle_alpha   90.00
_cell.angle_beta   90.00
_cell.angle_gamma   90.00
#
_symmetry.space_group_name_H-M   'P 1'
#
loop_
_entity.id
_entity.type
_entity.pdbx_description
1 polymer ?
#
loop_
_entity_poly.entity_id
_entity_poly.type
_entity_poly.pdbx_seq_one_letter_code
_entity_poly.pdbx_strand_id
1 'polypeptide(L)'
;MSEPVLNRRTLLRTALGTGLTVAVGGHVITTTRLATSADGIDFTYHGVVLDTSMVPGLSEASYARVFDHSIPALGSRYVMVFMGYHGGKRKIFWGWSSDALTWRFDPSPLVSPAGDGLNDISGPHVLRRNGTTYVVYHGGDGRMYLTEVGNAFDREVHLGVFHASLRGAPDNGRSAAPAFGTDRGVEYMFYEAGQRGSTTIAVARVTP
;
A
#
# COMPACT_ATOMS: atom_id res chain seq x y z
N MET A 1 -25.22 10.51 -18.61
CA MET A 1 -24.56 9.19 -18.66
C MET A 1 -23.56 9.16 -17.51
N SER A 2 -23.84 8.40 -16.46
CA SER A 2 -22.96 8.26 -15.29
C SER A 2 -21.88 7.22 -15.60
N GLU A 3 -20.61 7.58 -15.44
CA GLU A 3 -19.52 6.61 -15.52
C GLU A 3 -19.67 5.51 -14.47
N PRO A 4 -19.34 4.24 -14.79
CA PRO A 4 -19.38 3.18 -13.83
C PRO A 4 -18.27 3.38 -12.78
N VAL A 5 -18.67 3.64 -11.54
CA VAL A 5 -17.75 3.66 -10.38
C VAL A 5 -17.05 2.29 -10.29
N LEU A 6 -15.73 2.28 -10.51
CA LEU A 6 -14.89 1.10 -10.29
C LEU A 6 -15.00 0.70 -8.81
N ASN A 7 -15.69 -0.40 -8.52
CA ASN A 7 -15.83 -0.95 -7.16
C ASN A 7 -15.08 -2.30 -7.04
N ARG A 8 -15.01 -2.86 -5.83
CA ARG A 8 -14.37 -4.17 -5.53
C ARG A 8 -14.67 -5.26 -6.58
N ARG A 9 -15.92 -5.37 -7.05
CA ARG A 9 -16.33 -6.38 -8.04
C ARG A 9 -15.75 -6.10 -9.43
N THR A 10 -15.53 -4.83 -9.75
CA THR A 10 -14.93 -4.35 -11.01
C THR A 10 -13.41 -4.24 -10.95
N LEU A 11 -12.75 -4.51 -9.82
CA LEU A 11 -11.30 -4.32 -9.64
C LEU A 11 -10.47 -5.60 -9.50
N LEU A 12 -11.11 -6.74 -9.27
CA LEU A 12 -10.41 -8.02 -9.13
C LEU A 12 -10.38 -8.96 -10.38
N ARG A 13 -9.67 -8.58 -11.45
CA ARG A 13 -9.30 -9.42 -12.61
C ARG A 13 -7.97 -8.88 -13.16
N THR A 14 -6.90 -9.64 -12.94
CA THR A 14 -5.49 -9.45 -13.28
C THR A 14 -4.67 -8.55 -12.34
N ALA A 15 -4.62 -8.89 -11.04
CA ALA A 15 -3.56 -8.38 -10.16
C ALA A 15 -2.33 -9.32 -10.18
N LEU A 16 -1.35 -9.02 -11.05
CA LEU A 16 -0.04 -9.67 -11.04
C LEU A 16 0.98 -8.77 -10.34
N GLY A 17 1.57 -9.28 -9.27
CA GLY A 17 2.70 -8.68 -8.57
C GLY A 17 3.31 -9.69 -7.63
N THR A 18 4.48 -10.22 -7.97
CA THR A 18 5.33 -10.96 -7.03
C THR A 18 5.91 -9.95 -6.04
N GLY A 19 5.29 -9.80 -4.87
CA GLY A 19 5.79 -8.94 -3.80
C GLY A 19 6.73 -9.71 -2.88
N LEU A 20 8.01 -9.34 -2.88
CA LEU A 20 8.90 -9.64 -1.75
C LEU A 20 8.55 -8.66 -0.63
N THR A 21 7.99 -9.15 0.48
CA THR A 21 7.64 -8.31 1.64
C THR A 21 8.56 -8.61 2.80
N VAL A 22 9.38 -7.63 3.22
CA VAL A 22 10.00 -7.59 4.55
C VAL A 22 9.90 -6.16 5.08
N ALA A 23 9.16 -5.96 6.17
CA ALA A 23 9.27 -4.76 7.01
C ALA A 23 8.85 -5.12 8.45
N VAL A 24 9.76 -4.97 9.40
CA VAL A 24 9.51 -5.09 10.85
C VAL A 24 9.74 -3.71 11.49
N GLY A 25 8.80 -3.24 12.31
CA GLY A 25 8.89 -1.94 13.01
C GLY A 25 8.48 -2.03 14.49
N GLY A 26 9.25 -1.35 15.35
CA GLY A 26 8.97 -1.06 16.77
C GLY A 26 8.94 0.46 17.05
N HIS A 27 8.50 0.85 18.25
CA HIS A 27 7.97 2.17 18.65
C HIS A 27 8.77 3.43 18.21
N VAL A 28 8.00 4.44 17.76
CA VAL A 28 8.34 5.57 16.87
C VAL A 28 8.86 5.09 15.52
N ILE A 29 7.93 4.84 14.60
CA ILE A 29 8.24 4.20 13.33
C ILE A 29 8.78 5.26 12.37
N THR A 30 10.08 5.52 12.42
CA THR A 30 10.78 6.41 11.47
C THR A 30 11.54 5.65 10.40
N THR A 31 11.77 4.35 10.60
CA THR A 31 12.71 3.55 9.81
C THR A 31 12.08 2.29 9.22
N THR A 32 12.41 1.99 7.97
CA THR A 32 12.26 0.64 7.38
C THR A 32 13.64 0.02 7.19
N ARG A 33 13.75 -1.24 7.58
CA ARG A 33 14.97 -2.03 7.53
C ARG A 33 14.84 -3.15 6.51
N LEU A 34 15.93 -3.47 5.84
CA LEU A 34 16.06 -4.58 4.90
C LEU A 34 16.84 -5.73 5.54
N ALA A 35 16.36 -6.94 5.29
CA ALA A 35 17.11 -8.17 5.46
C ALA A 35 17.01 -8.99 4.17
N THR A 36 18.07 -9.73 3.84
CA THR A 36 18.14 -10.57 2.64
C THR A 36 18.25 -12.04 3.03
N SER A 37 17.75 -12.91 2.17
CA SER A 37 17.80 -14.36 2.35
C SER A 37 17.95 -15.03 0.99
N ALA A 38 18.73 -16.11 0.93
CA ALA A 38 18.88 -16.91 -0.28
C ALA A 38 17.87 -18.06 -0.36
N ASP A 39 17.27 -18.46 0.77
CA ASP A 39 16.39 -19.62 0.90
C ASP A 39 15.00 -19.29 1.47
N GLY A 40 14.78 -18.05 1.89
CA GLY A 40 13.54 -17.59 2.52
C GLY A 40 13.37 -18.04 3.97
N ILE A 41 14.39 -18.62 4.58
CA ILE A 41 14.40 -19.12 5.96
C ILE A 41 15.44 -18.35 6.78
N ASP A 42 16.67 -18.26 6.30
CA ASP A 42 17.77 -17.60 6.97
C ASP A 42 17.95 -16.17 6.46
N PHE A 43 17.74 -15.19 7.35
CA PHE A 43 17.77 -13.77 7.01
C PHE A 43 19.00 -13.07 7.59
N THR A 44 19.73 -12.36 6.74
CA THR A 44 20.85 -11.50 7.12
C THR A 44 20.41 -10.04 7.07
N TYR A 45 20.62 -9.29 8.16
CA TYR A 45 20.33 -7.86 8.18
C TYR A 45 21.23 -7.11 7.21
N HIS A 46 20.62 -6.28 6.35
CA HIS A 46 21.33 -5.48 5.35
C HIS A 46 21.51 -4.03 5.81
N GLY A 47 20.44 -3.38 6.28
CA GLY A 47 20.52 -1.97 6.68
C GLY A 47 19.17 -1.24 6.69
N VAL A 48 19.22 0.08 6.86
CA VAL A 48 18.06 0.98 6.73
C VAL A 48 17.90 1.37 5.27
N VAL A 49 16.68 1.23 4.73
CA VAL A 49 16.35 1.56 3.34
C VAL A 49 15.34 2.71 3.21
N LEU A 50 14.71 3.09 4.31
CA LEU A 50 13.89 4.29 4.45
C LEU A 50 14.07 4.82 5.86
N ASP A 51 14.32 6.12 5.97
CA ASP A 51 14.28 6.89 7.22
C ASP A 51 13.53 8.20 6.96
N THR A 52 12.83 8.74 7.97
CA THR A 52 12.13 10.02 7.83
C THR A 52 13.02 11.18 7.36
N SER A 53 14.32 11.17 7.68
CA SER A 53 15.26 12.18 7.20
C SER A 53 15.49 12.16 5.68
N MET A 54 15.14 11.06 5.00
CA MET A 54 15.29 10.92 3.55
C MET A 54 14.18 11.63 2.76
N VAL A 55 13.09 12.04 3.43
CA VAL A 55 11.96 12.75 2.82
C VAL A 55 11.64 14.00 3.65
N PRO A 56 11.77 15.20 3.09
CA PRO A 56 11.57 16.43 3.84
C PRO A 56 10.20 16.50 4.54
N GLY A 57 10.21 16.90 5.82
CA GLY A 57 8.99 17.15 6.58
C GLY A 57 8.27 15.92 7.13
N LEU A 58 8.83 14.70 6.98
CA LEU A 58 8.30 13.52 7.64
C LEU A 58 8.71 13.43 9.11
N SER A 59 7.76 13.06 9.97
CA SER A 59 8.04 12.67 11.37
C SER A 59 7.66 11.23 11.71
N GLU A 60 6.96 10.53 10.81
CA GLU A 60 6.70 9.09 10.86
C GLU A 60 6.84 8.51 9.44
N ALA A 61 7.36 7.29 9.31
CA ALA A 61 7.39 6.49 8.10
C ALA A 61 7.18 5.01 8.42
N SER A 62 6.05 4.42 8.01
CA SER A 62 5.71 3.01 8.30
C SER A 62 4.87 2.38 7.20
N TYR A 63 4.53 1.09 7.34
CA TYR A 63 3.81 0.32 6.32
C TYR A 63 4.50 0.32 4.94
N ALA A 64 5.84 0.40 4.92
CA ALA A 64 6.59 0.32 3.68
C ALA A 64 6.44 -1.06 3.03
N ARG A 65 6.13 -1.06 1.74
CA ARG A 65 5.99 -2.26 0.91
C ARG A 65 6.60 -2.03 -0.46
N VAL A 66 7.31 -3.04 -0.97
CA VAL A 66 8.04 -2.99 -2.24
C VAL A 66 7.32 -3.84 -3.29
N PHE A 67 7.23 -3.32 -4.51
CA PHE A 67 6.58 -3.96 -5.63
C PHE A 67 7.46 -3.90 -6.87
N ASP A 68 7.49 -4.98 -7.67
CA ASP A 68 8.04 -4.91 -9.02
C ASP A 68 7.20 -3.96 -9.87
N HIS A 69 7.79 -2.82 -10.20
CA HIS A 69 7.20 -1.77 -10.99
C HIS A 69 8.25 -0.93 -11.70
N SER A 70 8.42 -1.21 -12.99
CA SER A 70 9.28 -0.42 -13.85
C SER A 70 8.66 0.92 -14.20
N ILE A 71 9.43 1.99 -13.94
CA ILE A 71 9.16 3.34 -14.46
C ILE A 71 10.36 3.73 -15.31
N PRO A 72 10.31 3.55 -16.64
CA PRO A 72 11.48 3.71 -17.51
C PRO A 72 12.14 5.08 -17.41
N ALA A 73 11.35 6.15 -17.30
CA ALA A 73 11.84 7.52 -17.15
C ALA A 73 12.70 7.73 -15.89
N LEU A 74 12.55 6.87 -14.88
CA LEU A 74 13.31 6.90 -13.62
C LEU A 74 14.39 5.82 -13.54
N GLY A 75 14.54 4.98 -14.57
CA GLY A 75 15.42 3.81 -14.53
C GLY A 75 15.05 2.81 -13.43
N SER A 76 13.79 2.80 -13.00
CA SER A 76 13.30 1.99 -11.89
C SER A 76 12.92 0.58 -12.33
N ARG A 77 13.14 -0.39 -11.44
CA ARG A 77 12.51 -1.73 -11.48
C ARG A 77 11.51 -1.91 -10.34
N TYR A 78 11.73 -1.26 -9.21
CA TYR A 78 10.95 -1.43 -8.00
C TYR A 78 10.42 -0.09 -7.52
N VAL A 79 9.20 -0.12 -6.99
CA VAL A 79 8.64 1.00 -6.24
C VAL A 79 8.40 0.57 -4.80
N MET A 80 8.63 1.49 -3.88
CA MET A 80 8.22 1.38 -2.49
C MET A 80 7.07 2.34 -2.26
N VAL A 81 5.96 1.89 -1.69
CA VAL A 81 4.92 2.76 -1.15
C VAL A 81 4.90 2.62 0.36
N PHE A 82 4.66 3.72 1.07
CA PHE A 82 4.68 3.76 2.52
C PHE A 82 3.76 4.86 3.06
N MET A 83 3.36 4.75 4.31
CA MET A 83 2.68 5.83 5.03
C MET A 83 3.73 6.79 5.59
N GLY A 84 3.55 8.09 5.35
CA GLY A 84 4.32 9.16 5.98
C GLY A 84 3.44 10.15 6.73
N TYR A 85 3.82 10.55 7.94
CA TYR A 85 3.17 11.67 8.64
C TYR A 85 3.83 12.98 8.22
N HIS A 86 3.06 13.84 7.55
CA HIS A 86 3.53 15.08 6.94
C HIS A 86 2.49 16.18 7.10
N GLY A 87 2.87 17.31 7.71
CA GLY A 87 1.99 18.47 7.83
C GLY A 87 0.69 18.20 8.60
N GLY A 88 0.77 17.42 9.69
CA GLY A 88 -0.36 17.13 10.56
C GLY A 88 -1.27 15.97 10.12
N LYS A 89 -0.92 15.28 9.03
CA LYS A 89 -1.74 14.20 8.43
C LYS A 89 -0.89 13.03 7.96
N ARG A 90 -1.41 11.81 8.05
CA ARG A 90 -0.83 10.63 7.40
C ARG A 90 -1.24 10.56 5.93
N LYS A 91 -0.25 10.40 5.07
CA LYS A 91 -0.36 10.36 3.61
C LYS A 91 0.35 9.12 3.07
N ILE A 92 0.14 8.78 1.80
CA ILE A 92 0.95 7.77 1.13
C ILE A 92 2.07 8.46 0.36
N PHE A 93 3.30 8.02 0.60
CA PHE A 93 4.51 8.43 -0.11
C PHE A 93 5.07 7.26 -0.89
N TRP A 94 6.05 7.55 -1.74
CA TRP A 94 6.67 6.55 -2.57
C TRP A 94 8.14 6.85 -2.86
N GLY A 95 8.83 5.80 -3.32
CA GLY A 95 10.18 5.87 -3.82
C GLY A 95 10.44 4.79 -4.86
N TRP A 96 11.59 4.86 -5.52
CA TRP A 96 11.96 3.95 -6.58
C TRP A 96 13.40 3.47 -6.44
N SER A 97 13.65 2.30 -7.03
CA SER A 97 14.96 1.64 -7.02
C SER A 97 15.11 0.74 -8.24
N SER A 98 16.33 0.60 -8.75
CA SER A 98 16.67 -0.40 -9.78
C SER A 98 17.01 -1.77 -9.18
N ASP A 99 17.44 -1.82 -7.92
CA ASP A 99 18.03 -3.00 -7.27
C ASP A 99 17.33 -3.44 -5.96
N ALA A 100 16.36 -2.65 -5.48
CA ALA A 100 15.68 -2.78 -4.19
C ALA A 100 16.58 -2.62 -2.94
N LEU A 101 17.84 -2.21 -3.12
CA LEU A 101 18.80 -1.95 -2.04
C LEU A 101 19.00 -0.44 -1.84
N THR A 102 19.14 0.30 -2.94
CA THR A 102 19.37 1.75 -2.95
C THR A 102 18.12 2.46 -3.42
N TRP A 103 17.63 3.41 -2.62
CA TRP A 103 16.34 4.03 -2.84
C TRP A 103 16.45 5.55 -3.06
N ARG A 104 15.58 6.06 -3.93
CA ARG A 104 15.25 7.48 -4.06
C ARG A 104 13.79 7.66 -3.71
N PHE A 105 13.44 8.79 -3.13
CA PHE A 105 12.08 9.08 -2.69
C PHE A 105 11.59 10.38 -3.29
N ASP A 106 10.30 10.41 -3.63
CA ASP A 106 9.65 11.66 -4.01
C ASP A 106 9.41 12.50 -2.75
N PRO A 107 9.77 13.80 -2.75
CA PRO A 107 9.48 14.67 -1.61
C PRO A 107 7.98 14.96 -1.42
N SER A 108 7.17 14.74 -2.45
CA SER A 108 5.73 14.94 -2.42
C SER A 108 4.98 13.65 -2.12
N PRO A 109 3.83 13.71 -1.40
CA PRO A 109 3.00 12.54 -1.21
C PRO A 109 2.42 12.08 -2.56
N LEU A 110 2.31 10.78 -2.73
CA LEU A 110 1.63 10.14 -3.86
C LEU A 110 0.10 10.25 -3.72
N VAL A 111 -0.40 10.07 -2.50
CA VAL A 111 -1.83 10.14 -2.20
C VAL A 111 -2.04 10.93 -0.91
N SER A 112 -2.99 11.85 -0.96
CA SER A 112 -3.43 12.71 0.12
C SER A 112 -4.77 12.23 0.67
N PRO A 113 -5.03 12.37 1.99
CA PRO A 113 -6.27 11.88 2.58
C PRO A 113 -7.50 12.76 2.25
N ALA A 114 -7.27 14.01 1.85
CA ALA A 114 -8.34 14.98 1.66
C ALA A 114 -9.26 14.64 0.47
N GLY A 115 -8.73 13.99 -0.58
CA GLY A 115 -9.52 13.57 -1.74
C GLY A 115 -10.64 12.59 -1.40
N ASP A 116 -10.54 11.87 -0.27
CA ASP A 116 -11.57 10.95 0.23
C ASP A 116 -12.35 11.51 1.43
N GLY A 117 -12.15 12.78 1.79
CA GLY A 117 -12.73 13.38 3.00
C GLY A 117 -12.14 12.82 4.30
N LEU A 118 -10.90 12.32 4.27
CA LEU A 118 -10.20 11.74 5.41
C LEU A 118 -9.15 12.69 5.99
N ASN A 119 -8.71 12.38 7.21
CA ASN A 119 -7.56 13.03 7.85
C ASN A 119 -6.28 12.21 7.80
N ASP A 120 -6.39 10.89 7.90
CA ASP A 120 -5.26 9.96 7.93
C ASP A 120 -5.52 8.75 7.05
N ILE A 121 -4.52 8.40 6.22
CA ILE A 121 -4.51 7.19 5.40
C ILE A 121 -3.22 6.39 5.62
N SER A 122 -3.28 5.06 5.48
CA SER A 122 -2.15 4.18 5.78
C SER A 122 -2.26 2.80 5.12
N GLY A 123 -1.23 1.96 5.29
CA GLY A 123 -1.19 0.59 4.80
C GLY A 123 -1.37 0.45 3.28
N PRO A 124 -0.57 1.15 2.46
CA PRO A 124 -0.75 1.15 1.02
C PRO A 124 -0.42 -0.22 0.39
N HIS A 125 -1.03 -0.53 -0.75
CA HIS A 125 -0.69 -1.66 -1.60
C HIS A 125 -0.89 -1.29 -3.07
N VAL A 126 0.10 -1.59 -3.92
CA VAL A 126 0.02 -1.32 -5.36
C VAL A 126 -0.79 -2.41 -6.05
N LEU A 127 -1.70 -2.02 -6.94
CA LEU A 127 -2.44 -2.90 -7.83
C LEU A 127 -2.29 -2.43 -9.28
N ARG A 128 -2.37 -3.37 -10.21
CA ARG A 128 -2.48 -3.08 -11.64
C ARG A 128 -3.76 -3.66 -12.17
N ARG A 129 -4.47 -2.89 -13.00
CA ARG A 129 -5.63 -3.38 -13.74
C ARG A 129 -5.93 -2.47 -14.93
N ASN A 130 -6.47 -3.04 -16.01
CA ASN A 130 -6.90 -2.30 -17.20
C ASN A 130 -5.82 -1.37 -17.76
N GLY A 131 -4.55 -1.76 -17.68
CA GLY A 131 -3.42 -0.99 -18.19
C GLY A 131 -2.96 0.20 -17.35
N THR A 132 -3.53 0.41 -16.16
CA THR A 132 -3.08 1.45 -15.22
C THR A 132 -2.75 0.87 -13.84
N THR A 133 -2.23 1.74 -12.97
CA THR A 133 -1.78 1.40 -11.62
C THR A 133 -2.56 2.18 -10.58
N TYR A 134 -2.89 1.48 -9.50
CA TYR A 134 -3.67 1.99 -8.38
C TYR A 134 -2.94 1.73 -7.06
N VAL A 135 -3.28 2.51 -6.04
CA VAL A 135 -2.90 2.23 -4.65
C VAL A 135 -4.17 2.05 -3.82
N VAL A 136 -4.29 0.88 -3.19
CA VAL A 136 -5.29 0.60 -2.17
C VAL A 136 -4.71 0.93 -0.81
N TYR A 137 -5.46 1.59 0.06
CA TYR A 137 -5.05 1.93 1.43
C TYR A 137 -6.26 1.93 2.36
N HIS A 138 -6.04 2.08 3.67
CA HIS A 138 -7.12 2.24 4.64
C HIS A 138 -7.14 3.66 5.22
N GLY A 139 -8.35 4.14 5.49
CA GLY A 139 -8.61 5.38 6.21
C GLY A 139 -8.71 5.16 7.72
N GLY A 140 -8.59 6.25 8.48
CA GLY A 140 -8.83 6.26 9.92
C GLY A 140 -10.26 5.88 10.33
N ASP A 141 -11.20 5.88 9.38
CA ASP A 141 -12.60 5.49 9.56
C ASP A 141 -12.86 3.98 9.43
N GLY A 142 -11.80 3.18 9.23
CA GLY A 142 -11.88 1.72 9.16
C GLY A 142 -12.31 1.17 7.80
N ARG A 143 -12.44 2.00 6.76
CA ARG A 143 -12.69 1.58 5.38
C ARG A 143 -11.40 1.56 4.57
N MET A 144 -11.41 0.82 3.46
CA MET A 144 -10.36 0.87 2.45
C MET A 144 -10.81 1.67 1.23
N TYR A 145 -9.84 2.34 0.63
CA TYR A 145 -10.00 3.28 -0.47
C TYR A 145 -9.06 2.92 -1.62
N LEU A 146 -9.36 3.46 -2.80
CA LEU A 146 -8.57 3.25 -4.00
C LEU A 146 -8.31 4.57 -4.71
N THR A 147 -7.05 4.80 -5.07
CA THR A 147 -6.64 5.92 -5.91
C THR A 147 -5.87 5.40 -7.12
N GLU A 148 -6.22 5.87 -8.31
CA GLU A 148 -5.40 5.66 -9.49
C GLU A 148 -4.18 6.58 -9.42
N VAL A 149 -2.99 6.00 -9.56
CA VAL A 149 -1.70 6.69 -9.49
C VAL A 149 -0.92 6.63 -10.81
N GLY A 150 -1.43 5.90 -11.79
CA GLY A 150 -0.82 5.81 -13.12
C GLY A 150 0.48 5.01 -13.11
N ASN A 151 0.91 4.57 -14.29
CA ASN A 151 2.13 3.77 -14.43
C ASN A 151 3.42 4.57 -14.21
N ALA A 152 3.32 5.89 -14.13
CA ALA A 152 4.45 6.77 -13.83
C ALA A 152 4.38 7.35 -12.41
N PHE A 153 3.37 6.98 -11.60
CA PHE A 153 3.16 7.55 -10.26
C PHE A 153 2.99 9.08 -10.27
N ASP A 154 2.33 9.61 -11.30
CA ASP A 154 2.24 11.04 -11.63
C ASP A 154 0.81 11.60 -11.57
N ARG A 155 -0.14 10.86 -10.98
CA ARG A 155 -1.54 11.25 -10.84
C ARG A 155 -2.10 10.86 -9.48
N GLU A 156 -3.22 11.47 -9.13
CA GLU A 156 -3.96 11.20 -7.90
C GLU A 156 -5.46 11.29 -8.20
N VAL A 157 -6.07 10.20 -8.71
CA VAL A 157 -7.50 10.15 -9.01
C VAL A 157 -8.20 9.23 -8.00
N HIS A 158 -8.89 9.83 -7.04
CA HIS A 158 -9.63 9.12 -6.00
C HIS A 158 -10.89 8.45 -6.56
N LEU A 159 -11.01 7.14 -6.37
CA LEU A 159 -12.17 6.35 -6.79
C LEU A 159 -13.12 6.03 -5.63
N GLY A 160 -12.77 6.46 -4.42
CA GLY A 160 -13.57 6.30 -3.20
C GLY A 160 -13.40 4.94 -2.54
N VAL A 161 -14.46 4.48 -1.88
CA VAL A 161 -14.43 3.29 -1.02
C VAL A 161 -14.26 2.02 -1.86
N PHE A 162 -13.12 1.35 -1.66
CA PHE A 162 -12.80 0.05 -2.23
C PHE A 162 -13.46 -1.09 -1.45
N HIS A 163 -13.38 -1.04 -0.11
CA HIS A 163 -13.95 -2.05 0.77
C HIS A 163 -14.47 -1.40 2.04
N ALA A 164 -15.77 -1.56 2.29
CA ALA A 164 -16.40 -1.14 3.53
C ALA A 164 -16.30 -2.28 4.55
N SER A 165 -15.87 -1.93 5.76
CA SER A 165 -15.84 -2.87 6.88
C SER A 165 -17.24 -3.31 7.28
N LEU A 166 -17.37 -4.58 7.66
CA LEU A 166 -18.57 -5.09 8.32
C LEU A 166 -18.71 -4.49 9.71
N ARG A 167 -19.96 -4.24 10.14
CA ARG A 167 -20.24 -3.78 11.52
C ARG A 167 -19.90 -4.84 12.58
N GLY A 168 -20.08 -6.12 12.24
CA GLY A 168 -19.73 -7.26 13.10
C GLY A 168 -18.51 -8.00 12.59
N ALA A 169 -18.32 -9.21 13.10
CA ALA A 169 -17.20 -10.06 12.70
C ALA A 169 -17.16 -10.33 11.17
N PRO A 170 -15.96 -10.43 10.56
CA PRO A 170 -14.65 -10.33 11.24
C PRO A 170 -14.18 -8.88 11.48
N ASP A 171 -14.68 -7.90 10.73
CA ASP A 171 -14.09 -6.55 10.67
C ASP A 171 -14.37 -5.70 11.92
N ASN A 172 -15.54 -5.86 12.55
CA ASN A 172 -15.97 -5.09 13.72
C ASN A 172 -15.74 -3.57 13.54
N GLY A 173 -16.12 -3.07 12.37
CA GLY A 173 -16.00 -1.67 11.96
C GLY A 173 -14.64 -1.26 11.37
N ARG A 174 -13.62 -2.14 11.33
CA ARG A 174 -12.31 -1.81 10.77
C ARG A 174 -11.74 -2.91 9.88
N SER A 175 -11.39 -2.51 8.65
CA SER A 175 -10.59 -3.28 7.70
C SER A 175 -9.35 -2.46 7.33
N ALA A 176 -8.15 -3.04 7.41
CA ALA A 176 -6.91 -2.31 7.20
C ALA A 176 -5.78 -3.13 6.54
N ALA A 177 -4.72 -2.42 6.14
CA ALA A 177 -3.47 -2.98 5.62
C ALA A 177 -3.64 -4.08 4.54
N PRO A 178 -4.44 -3.85 3.48
CA PRO A 178 -4.78 -4.89 2.51
C PRO A 178 -3.55 -5.44 1.79
N ALA A 179 -3.56 -6.73 1.47
CA ALA A 179 -2.59 -7.42 0.63
C ALA A 179 -3.34 -8.28 -0.39
N PHE A 180 -2.84 -8.35 -1.62
CA PHE A 180 -3.56 -9.01 -2.71
C PHE A 180 -2.74 -10.14 -3.32
N GLY A 181 -3.44 -11.17 -3.77
CA GLY A 181 -2.84 -12.31 -4.45
C GLY A 181 -3.85 -13.05 -5.32
N THR A 182 -3.34 -13.95 -6.16
CA THR A 182 -4.16 -14.81 -7.02
C THR A 182 -3.80 -16.27 -6.81
N ASP A 183 -4.80 -17.14 -6.81
CA ASP A 183 -4.63 -18.60 -6.85
C ASP A 183 -5.65 -19.20 -7.81
N ARG A 184 -5.19 -19.98 -8.80
CA ARG A 184 -6.02 -20.66 -9.81
C ARG A 184 -7.07 -19.75 -10.48
N GLY A 185 -6.71 -18.51 -10.78
CA GLY A 185 -7.60 -17.53 -11.42
C GLY A 185 -8.62 -16.87 -10.48
N VAL A 186 -8.58 -17.18 -9.18
CA VAL A 186 -9.36 -16.50 -8.14
C VAL A 186 -8.50 -15.44 -7.49
N GLU A 187 -9.08 -14.27 -7.26
CA GLU A 187 -8.40 -13.16 -6.62
C GLU A 187 -8.78 -13.03 -5.16
N TYR A 188 -7.76 -12.78 -4.34
CA TYR A 188 -7.84 -12.72 -2.90
C TYR A 188 -7.32 -11.38 -2.40
N MET A 189 -7.99 -10.88 -1.38
CA MET A 189 -7.51 -9.80 -0.52
C MET A 189 -7.38 -10.37 0.90
N PHE A 190 -6.18 -10.34 1.44
CA PHE A 190 -5.89 -10.55 2.86
C PHE A 190 -5.82 -9.20 3.55
N TYR A 191 -6.33 -9.08 4.77
CA TYR A 191 -6.36 -7.80 5.46
C TYR A 191 -6.48 -7.94 6.97
N GLU A 192 -6.11 -6.89 7.70
CA GLU A 192 -6.37 -6.77 9.13
C GLU A 192 -7.86 -6.47 9.37
N ALA A 193 -8.53 -7.34 10.12
CA ALA A 193 -9.92 -7.17 10.55
C ALA A 193 -9.97 -6.94 12.06
N GLY A 194 -10.70 -5.92 12.51
CA GLY A 194 -10.82 -5.55 13.92
C GLY A 194 -9.93 -4.38 14.35
N GLN A 195 -10.03 -4.04 15.63
CA GLN A 195 -9.36 -2.87 16.22
C GLN A 195 -7.85 -3.08 16.35
N ARG A 196 -7.08 -1.99 16.28
CA ARG A 196 -5.62 -2.03 16.47
C ARG A 196 -5.29 -2.69 17.82
N GLY A 197 -4.33 -3.62 17.82
CA GLY A 197 -3.93 -4.38 19.01
C GLY A 197 -4.75 -5.66 19.26
N SER A 198 -5.86 -5.85 18.55
CA SER A 198 -6.68 -7.07 18.61
C SER A 198 -7.11 -7.54 17.21
N THR A 199 -6.35 -7.16 16.18
CA THR A 199 -6.64 -7.49 14.79
C THR A 199 -6.46 -8.97 14.51
N THR A 200 -7.32 -9.51 13.64
CA THR A 200 -7.14 -10.83 13.01
C THR A 200 -6.84 -10.66 11.53
N ILE A 201 -6.29 -11.70 10.88
CA ILE A 201 -6.14 -11.72 9.42
C ILE A 201 -7.43 -12.30 8.83
N ALA A 202 -8.12 -11.50 8.04
CA ALA A 202 -9.28 -11.93 7.27
C ALA A 202 -8.94 -12.09 5.79
N VAL A 203 -9.78 -12.84 5.07
CA VAL A 203 -9.66 -13.03 3.63
C VAL A 203 -10.99 -12.73 2.94
N ALA A 204 -10.92 -11.99 1.86
CA ALA A 204 -12.04 -11.75 0.96
C ALA A 204 -11.65 -12.20 -0.44
N ARG A 205 -12.52 -12.95 -1.13
CA ARG A 205 -12.30 -13.38 -2.51
C ARG A 205 -13.38 -12.89 -3.46
N VAL A 206 -13.07 -12.88 -4.75
CA VAL A 206 -14.10 -12.76 -5.79
C VAL A 206 -14.83 -14.09 -5.90
N THR A 207 -16.16 -14.05 -5.84
CA THR A 207 -17.00 -15.16 -6.27
C THR A 207 -17.33 -14.98 -7.76
N PRO A 208 -17.36 -16.06 -8.56
CA PRO A 208 -17.86 -16.03 -9.92
C PRO A 208 -19.24 -15.36 -10.04
#